data_AF-A0A0F4NMS4-F1
#
_entry.id   AF-A0A0F4NMS4-F1
#
_cell.length_a   1.000
_cell.length_b   1.000
_cell.length_c   1.000
_cell.angle_alpha   90.00
_cell.angle_beta   90.00
_cell.angle_gamma   90.00
#
_symmetry.space_group_name_H-M   'P 1'
#
loop_
_entity.id
_entity.type
_entity.pdbx_description
1 polymer ?
#
loop_
_entity_poly.entity_id
_entity_poly.type
_entity_poly.pdbx_seq_one_letter_code
_entity_poly.pdbx_strand_id
1 'polypeptide(L)'
;MIILSAPLLFSSVFYYRKNDGVDVRHRMHSLALSLIFPGAIYYLGVFAEEQFSLIVSLLCFMYWKRKLLILFLIAIVLLLDFGSGLVVASFFSMALFYTFVNKRLGFGNACLIMLIQVVCCYAIGFSILEYTKSISFLANKSEAILLALESKVLIDKYPLVLRPIITFMSFVFYTPAFLKVPVVYVIVGIACLFSLFKTYMKRGSISGNDFLESLLLSVISISFIVSFVFLFPSYANAKYYIFLLPFVICPLLYIYDNYLLLLFFVTLNIFVFLHVIYFSI
;
A
#
# COMPACT_ATOMS: atom_id res chain seq x y z
N MET A 1 8.87 -4.14 -23.27
CA MET A 1 9.65 -4.14 -22.01
C MET A 1 10.48 -2.87 -21.80
N ILE A 2 11.26 -2.36 -22.77
CA ILE A 2 12.06 -1.12 -22.61
C ILE A 2 11.19 0.14 -22.39
N ILE A 3 9.96 0.16 -22.90
CA ILE A 3 8.98 1.24 -22.71
C ILE A 3 8.38 1.22 -21.29
N LEU A 4 8.30 0.04 -20.63
CA LEU A 4 7.83 -0.10 -19.24
C LEU A 4 8.85 0.39 -18.21
N SER A 5 10.14 0.39 -18.57
CA SER A 5 11.20 1.02 -17.78
C SER A 5 11.36 2.53 -18.06
N ALA A 6 10.60 3.14 -18.99
CA ALA A 6 10.75 4.55 -19.31
C ALA A 6 10.52 5.50 -18.11
N PRO A 7 9.55 5.26 -17.19
CA PRO A 7 9.41 6.06 -15.97
C PRO A 7 10.55 5.84 -14.97
N LEU A 8 11.16 4.64 -14.95
CA LEU A 8 12.33 4.30 -14.14
C LEU A 8 13.62 4.90 -14.71
N LEU A 9 13.73 4.95 -16.03
CA LEU A 9 14.80 5.65 -16.73
C LEU A 9 14.65 7.17 -16.55
N PHE A 10 13.42 7.70 -16.57
CA PHE A 10 13.16 9.11 -16.25
C PHE A 10 13.50 9.44 -14.79
N SER A 11 13.15 8.58 -13.83
CA SER A 11 13.55 8.77 -12.43
C SER A 11 15.07 8.62 -12.23
N SER A 12 15.73 7.79 -13.04
CA SER A 12 17.20 7.69 -13.09
C SER A 12 17.88 8.88 -13.78
N VAL A 13 17.22 9.57 -14.72
CA VAL A 13 17.75 10.81 -15.33
C VAL A 13 17.67 11.96 -14.32
N PHE A 14 16.69 11.94 -13.41
CA PHE A 14 16.63 12.86 -12.26
C PHE A 14 17.56 12.48 -11.09
N TYR A 15 18.16 11.28 -11.09
CA TYR A 15 19.10 10.79 -10.06
C TYR A 15 20.39 11.61 -9.96
N TYR A 16 20.73 12.41 -10.97
CA TYR A 16 22.00 13.13 -11.03
C TYR A 16 21.91 14.61 -10.65
N ARG A 17 20.99 14.99 -9.73
CA ARG A 17 21.07 16.30 -9.06
C ARG A 17 21.57 16.13 -7.63
N LYS A 18 22.87 16.38 -7.47
CA LYS A 18 23.70 16.16 -6.26
C LYS A 18 23.34 17.04 -5.04
N ASN A 19 22.11 17.53 -4.92
CA ASN A 19 21.72 18.40 -3.80
C ASN A 19 20.27 18.21 -3.34
N ASP A 20 19.74 17.00 -3.47
CA ASP A 20 18.41 16.67 -2.98
C ASP A 20 18.47 16.31 -1.47
N GLY A 21 17.57 16.92 -0.69
CA GLY A 21 17.48 16.71 0.77
C GLY A 21 17.26 15.25 1.16
N VAL A 22 17.55 14.91 2.42
CA VAL A 22 17.46 13.54 2.97
C VAL A 22 16.11 12.87 2.65
N ASP A 23 15.01 13.62 2.76
CA ASP A 23 13.66 13.17 2.42
C ASP A 23 13.51 12.69 0.95
N VAL A 24 14.06 13.42 -0.02
CA VAL A 24 13.96 13.04 -1.44
C VAL A 24 14.72 11.73 -1.69
N ARG A 25 15.91 11.59 -1.09
CA ARG A 25 16.71 10.37 -1.19
C ARG A 25 15.99 9.17 -0.59
N HIS A 26 15.38 9.32 0.59
CA HIS A 26 14.60 8.25 1.20
C HIS A 26 13.36 7.88 0.39
N ARG A 27 12.66 8.85 -0.21
CA ARG A 27 11.56 8.55 -1.13
C ARG A 27 12.04 7.77 -2.37
N MET A 28 13.14 8.16 -2.98
CA MET A 28 13.71 7.41 -4.12
C MET A 28 14.10 5.98 -3.73
N HIS A 29 14.84 5.82 -2.64
CA HIS A 29 15.24 4.49 -2.15
C HIS A 29 14.04 3.64 -1.76
N SER A 30 13.03 4.23 -1.13
CA SER A 30 11.81 3.51 -0.74
C SER A 30 11.05 3.00 -1.96
N LEU A 31 10.93 3.83 -3.00
CA LEU A 31 10.34 3.40 -4.27
C LEU A 31 11.15 2.25 -4.88
N ALA A 32 12.48 2.39 -4.97
CA ALA A 32 13.33 1.35 -5.54
C ALA A 32 13.23 0.02 -4.77
N LEU A 33 13.27 0.07 -3.44
CA LEU A 33 13.10 -1.10 -2.57
C LEU A 33 11.72 -1.73 -2.70
N SER A 34 10.67 -0.91 -2.84
CA SER A 34 9.30 -1.38 -3.06
C SER A 34 9.19 -2.22 -4.32
N LEU A 35 9.88 -1.85 -5.39
CA LEU A 35 9.87 -2.58 -6.67
C LEU A 35 10.56 -3.95 -6.58
N ILE A 36 11.42 -4.16 -5.58
CA ILE A 36 12.11 -5.43 -5.34
C ILE A 36 11.30 -6.28 -4.34
N PHE A 37 10.22 -5.78 -3.76
CA PHE A 37 9.38 -6.57 -2.85
C PHE A 37 8.64 -7.67 -3.62
N PRO A 38 8.54 -8.92 -3.09
CA PRO A 38 7.97 -10.04 -3.84
C PRO A 38 6.56 -9.78 -4.39
N GLY A 39 5.69 -9.16 -3.59
CA GLY A 39 4.33 -8.80 -4.01
C GLY A 39 4.32 -7.77 -5.13
N ALA A 40 5.22 -6.78 -5.10
CA ALA A 40 5.32 -5.78 -6.16
C ALA A 40 5.81 -6.39 -7.47
N ILE A 41 6.83 -7.27 -7.41
CA ILE A 41 7.31 -8.02 -8.57
C ILE A 41 6.18 -8.84 -9.18
N TYR A 42 5.41 -9.52 -8.35
CA TYR A 42 4.27 -10.31 -8.79
C TYR A 42 3.22 -9.46 -9.52
N TYR A 43 2.71 -8.38 -8.90
CA TYR A 43 1.67 -7.55 -9.53
C TYR A 43 2.17 -6.78 -10.76
N LEU A 44 3.46 -6.42 -10.82
CA LEU A 44 4.08 -5.84 -12.01
C LEU A 44 4.39 -6.88 -13.11
N GLY A 45 4.40 -8.17 -12.78
CA GLY A 45 4.61 -9.26 -13.73
C GLY A 45 3.34 -9.70 -14.47
N VAL A 46 2.16 -9.46 -13.90
CA VAL A 46 0.87 -9.88 -14.48
C VAL A 46 0.41 -8.86 -15.54
N PHE A 47 0.62 -9.15 -16.83
CA PHE A 47 0.21 -8.29 -17.94
C PHE A 47 -1.28 -7.91 -17.86
N ALA A 48 -1.56 -6.67 -17.47
CA ALA A 48 -2.91 -6.12 -17.33
C ALA A 48 -2.88 -4.59 -17.45
N GLU A 49 -4.00 -3.97 -17.82
CA GLU A 49 -4.17 -2.51 -17.83
C GLU A 49 -3.91 -1.89 -16.43
N GLU A 50 -4.20 -2.67 -15.37
CA GLU A 50 -3.92 -2.33 -13.97
C GLU A 50 -2.43 -2.05 -13.68
N GLN A 51 -1.50 -2.47 -14.54
CA GLN A 51 -0.08 -2.17 -14.38
C GLN A 51 0.24 -0.69 -14.63
N PHE A 52 -0.40 -0.08 -15.64
CA PHE A 52 -0.18 1.33 -15.95
C PHE A 52 -0.74 2.21 -14.84
N SER A 53 -1.92 1.88 -14.32
CA SER A 53 -2.50 2.56 -13.17
C SER A 53 -1.60 2.41 -11.93
N LEU A 54 -1.02 1.23 -11.69
CA LEU A 54 -0.06 1.01 -10.61
C LEU A 54 1.21 1.85 -10.75
N ILE A 55 1.84 1.86 -11.93
CA ILE A 55 3.09 2.63 -12.17
C ILE A 55 2.83 4.12 -11.93
N VAL A 56 1.73 4.67 -12.45
CA VAL A 56 1.37 6.08 -12.24
C VAL A 56 1.08 6.34 -10.75
N SER A 57 0.44 5.40 -10.05
CA SER A 57 0.15 5.52 -8.61
C SER A 57 1.41 5.53 -7.76
N LEU A 58 2.44 4.76 -8.13
CA LEU A 58 3.76 4.79 -7.49
C LEU A 58 4.47 6.13 -7.70
N LEU A 59 4.28 6.81 -8.84
CA LEU A 59 4.81 8.15 -9.06
C LEU A 59 4.16 9.19 -8.13
N CYS A 60 2.91 8.99 -7.71
CA CYS A 60 2.27 9.90 -6.76
C CYS A 60 3.02 9.97 -5.42
N PHE A 61 3.65 8.89 -4.97
CA PHE A 61 4.52 8.87 -3.79
C PHE A 61 5.76 9.76 -3.96
N MET A 62 6.45 9.63 -5.10
CA MET A 62 7.64 10.43 -5.43
C MET A 62 7.36 11.93 -5.37
N TYR A 63 6.18 12.34 -5.84
CA TYR A 63 5.79 13.74 -5.89
C TYR A 63 4.84 14.15 -4.75
N TRP A 64 4.80 13.42 -3.64
CA TRP A 64 3.91 13.70 -2.49
C TRP A 64 3.93 15.16 -2.01
N LYS A 65 5.07 15.85 -2.08
CA LYS A 65 5.19 17.27 -1.68
C LYS A 65 4.55 18.25 -2.68
N ARG A 66 4.31 17.83 -3.94
CA ARG A 66 3.80 18.65 -5.05
C ARG A 66 2.32 18.33 -5.32
N LYS A 67 1.42 18.92 -4.53
CA LYS A 67 -0.04 18.66 -4.56
C LYS A 67 -0.68 18.77 -5.94
N LEU A 68 -0.31 19.79 -6.74
CA LEU A 68 -0.85 19.96 -8.10
C LEU A 68 -0.47 18.80 -9.02
N LEU A 69 0.77 18.32 -8.91
CA LEU A 69 1.27 17.20 -9.70
C LEU A 69 0.58 15.90 -9.28
N ILE A 70 0.35 15.70 -7.97
CA ILE A 70 -0.45 14.57 -7.47
C ILE A 70 -1.85 14.59 -8.05
N LEU A 71 -2.53 15.73 -8.03
CA LEU A 71 -3.89 15.85 -8.57
C LEU A 71 -3.93 15.50 -10.06
N PHE A 72 -2.94 15.96 -10.82
CA PHE A 72 -2.77 15.59 -12.22
C PHE A 72 -2.52 14.08 -12.41
N LEU A 73 -1.64 13.48 -11.60
CA LEU A 73 -1.39 12.02 -11.67
C LEU A 73 -2.64 11.21 -11.30
N ILE A 74 -3.38 11.61 -10.26
CA ILE A 74 -4.64 10.96 -9.89
C ILE A 74 -5.65 11.04 -11.03
N ALA A 75 -5.75 12.17 -11.72
CA ALA A 75 -6.60 12.30 -12.90
C ALA A 75 -6.19 11.32 -14.01
N ILE A 76 -4.88 11.14 -14.25
CA ILE A 76 -4.37 10.12 -15.18
C ILE A 76 -4.77 8.71 -14.72
N VAL A 77 -4.60 8.37 -13.44
CA VAL A 77 -4.98 7.04 -12.92
C VAL A 77 -6.49 6.80 -13.13
N LEU A 78 -7.34 7.80 -12.85
CA LEU A 78 -8.79 7.69 -13.06
C LEU A 78 -9.18 7.50 -14.54
N LEU A 79 -8.41 8.09 -15.47
CA LEU A 79 -8.62 7.91 -16.91
C LEU A 79 -8.17 6.52 -17.39
N LEU A 80 -7.09 5.98 -16.82
CA LEU A 80 -6.57 4.66 -17.17
C LEU A 80 -7.43 3.53 -16.59
N ASP A 81 -7.75 3.62 -15.29
CA ASP A 81 -8.63 2.69 -14.60
C ASP A 81 -9.36 3.44 -13.49
N PHE A 82 -10.66 3.69 -13.72
CA PHE A 82 -11.53 4.38 -12.78
C PHE A 82 -11.58 3.70 -11.41
N GLY A 83 -11.55 2.36 -11.36
CA GLY A 83 -11.61 1.60 -10.11
C GLY A 83 -10.38 1.84 -9.25
N SER A 84 -9.20 1.59 -9.82
CA SER A 84 -7.93 1.84 -9.12
C SER A 84 -7.74 3.33 -8.80
N GLY A 85 -8.17 4.22 -9.70
CA GLY A 85 -8.14 5.66 -9.49
C GLY A 85 -8.96 6.13 -8.30
N LEU A 86 -10.13 5.54 -8.04
CA LEU A 86 -10.92 5.83 -6.83
C LEU A 86 -10.22 5.38 -5.54
N VAL A 87 -9.56 4.23 -5.54
CA VAL A 87 -8.79 3.74 -4.38
C VAL A 87 -7.61 4.67 -4.11
N VAL A 88 -6.89 5.06 -5.16
CA VAL A 88 -5.76 6.01 -5.04
C VAL A 88 -6.26 7.37 -4.55
N ALA A 89 -7.30 7.93 -5.19
CA ALA A 89 -7.88 9.21 -4.80
C ALA A 89 -8.36 9.22 -3.34
N SER A 90 -9.01 8.14 -2.89
CA SER A 90 -9.47 8.03 -1.51
C SER A 90 -8.32 7.95 -0.50
N PHE A 91 -7.23 7.25 -0.82
CA PHE A 91 -6.01 7.28 0.00
C PHE A 91 -5.43 8.70 0.09
N PHE A 92 -5.27 9.40 -1.03
CA PHE A 92 -4.71 10.75 -1.03
C PHE A 92 -5.59 11.75 -0.28
N SER A 93 -6.92 11.62 -0.38
CA SER A 93 -7.87 12.39 0.41
C SER A 93 -7.69 12.14 1.92
N MET A 94 -7.64 10.85 2.31
CA MET A 94 -7.39 10.44 3.70
C MET A 94 -6.03 10.97 4.20
N ALA A 95 -4.98 10.89 3.38
CA ALA A 95 -3.65 11.37 3.72
C ALA A 95 -3.60 12.89 3.93
N LEU A 96 -4.28 13.67 3.08
CA LEU A 96 -4.40 15.12 3.26
C LEU A 96 -5.16 15.47 4.54
N PHE A 97 -6.28 14.76 4.80
CA PHE A 97 -7.07 14.95 6.02
C PHE A 97 -6.25 14.66 7.28
N TYR A 98 -5.60 13.50 7.38
CA TYR A 98 -4.82 13.15 8.58
C TYR A 98 -3.54 13.97 8.73
N THR A 99 -2.95 14.44 7.63
CA THR A 99 -1.86 15.42 7.71
C THR A 99 -2.35 16.74 8.31
N PHE A 100 -3.56 17.19 7.94
CA PHE A 100 -4.17 18.38 8.54
C PHE A 100 -4.50 18.16 10.03
N VAL A 101 -5.10 17.02 10.38
CA VAL A 101 -5.38 16.64 11.78
C VAL A 101 -4.11 16.61 12.61
N ASN A 102 -3.04 15.96 12.11
CA ASN A 102 -1.75 15.90 12.80
C ASN A 102 -1.15 17.28 13.05
N LYS A 103 -1.27 18.21 12.09
CA LYS A 103 -0.80 19.60 12.27
C LYS A 103 -1.57 20.38 13.33
N ARG A 104 -2.85 20.04 13.57
CA ARG A 104 -3.72 20.74 14.53
C ARG A 104 -3.74 20.11 15.91
N LEU A 105 -3.79 18.79 15.98
CA LEU A 105 -4.00 18.02 17.20
C LEU A 105 -2.77 17.19 17.62
N GLY A 106 -1.74 17.10 16.77
CA GLY A 106 -0.55 16.29 17.01
C GLY A 106 -0.70 14.82 16.61
N PHE A 107 0.45 14.12 16.61
CA PHE A 107 0.57 12.74 16.11
C PHE A 107 -0.25 11.73 16.91
N GLY A 108 -0.23 11.82 18.24
CA GLY A 108 -0.97 10.89 19.11
C GLY A 108 -2.48 10.93 18.85
N ASN A 109 -3.04 12.13 18.74
CA ASN A 109 -4.46 12.32 18.46
C ASN A 109 -4.84 11.89 17.04
N ALA A 110 -3.98 12.13 16.05
CA ALA A 110 -4.18 11.62 14.70
C ALA A 110 -4.25 10.08 14.67
N CYS A 111 -3.35 9.39 15.38
CA CYS A 111 -3.37 7.94 15.52
C CYS A 111 -4.64 7.43 16.22
N LEU A 112 -5.08 8.11 17.27
CA LEU A 112 -6.31 7.76 17.99
C LEU A 112 -7.54 7.89 17.07
N ILE A 113 -7.65 8.98 16.30
CA ILE A 113 -8.76 9.17 15.36
C ILE A 113 -8.74 8.12 14.25
N MET A 114 -7.56 7.75 13.72
CA MET A 114 -7.42 6.65 12.76
C MET A 114 -7.88 5.31 13.35
N LEU A 115 -7.56 5.05 14.62
CA LEU A 115 -8.00 3.84 15.31
C LEU A 115 -9.52 3.82 15.47
N ILE A 116 -10.13 4.95 15.87
CA ILE A 116 -11.60 5.09 15.91
C ILE A 116 -12.20 4.82 14.52
N GLN A 117 -11.64 5.40 13.46
CA GLN A 117 -12.10 5.15 12.09
C GLN A 117 -12.08 3.66 11.75
N VAL A 118 -10.98 2.95 12.05
CA VAL A 118 -10.86 1.51 11.80
C VAL A 118 -11.93 0.72 12.55
N VAL A 119 -12.17 1.04 13.82
CA VAL A 119 -13.23 0.40 14.64
C VAL A 119 -14.62 0.69 14.06
N CYS A 120 -14.89 1.92 13.64
CA CYS A 120 -16.14 2.26 12.97
C CYS A 120 -16.31 1.49 11.65
N CYS A 121 -15.26 1.39 10.82
CA CYS A 121 -15.30 0.60 9.58
C CYS A 121 -15.55 -0.88 9.85
N TYR A 122 -14.97 -1.43 10.92
CA TYR A 122 -15.23 -2.81 11.35
C TYR A 122 -16.69 -3.02 11.77
N ALA A 123 -17.26 -2.08 12.54
CA ALA A 123 -18.64 -2.17 13.01
C ALA A 123 -19.68 -1.97 11.89
N ILE A 124 -19.43 -1.04 10.96
CA ILE A 124 -20.31 -0.77 9.81
C ILE A 124 -20.21 -1.90 8.78
N GLY A 125 -18.99 -2.39 8.53
CA GLY A 125 -18.73 -3.46 7.57
C GLY A 125 -19.29 -3.17 6.17
N PHE A 126 -19.89 -4.18 5.56
CA PHE A 126 -20.41 -4.10 4.19
C PHE A 126 -21.76 -3.38 4.07
N SER A 127 -22.42 -3.04 5.18
CA SER A 127 -23.69 -2.29 5.16
C SER A 127 -23.55 -0.91 4.51
N ILE A 128 -22.33 -0.38 4.43
CA ILE A 128 -22.05 0.86 3.67
C ILE A 128 -22.41 0.72 2.18
N LEU A 129 -22.39 -0.50 1.63
CA LEU A 129 -22.65 -0.75 0.22
C LEU A 129 -24.08 -0.37 -0.18
N GLU A 130 -25.06 -0.56 0.72
CA GLU A 130 -26.46 -0.18 0.50
C GLU A 130 -26.60 1.33 0.24
N TYR A 131 -25.85 2.14 0.99
CA TYR A 131 -25.82 3.59 0.79
C TYR A 131 -25.07 3.97 -0.48
N THR A 132 -23.91 3.34 -0.75
CA THR A 132 -23.12 3.66 -1.96
C THR A 132 -23.81 3.26 -3.25
N LYS A 133 -24.76 2.31 -3.24
CA LYS A 133 -25.59 1.95 -4.40
C LYS A 133 -26.40 3.15 -4.92
N SER A 134 -26.82 4.06 -4.04
CA SER A 134 -27.59 5.24 -4.43
C SER A 134 -26.78 6.29 -5.22
N ILE A 135 -25.46 6.16 -5.24
CA ILE A 135 -24.57 7.11 -5.92
C ILE A 135 -24.35 6.63 -7.36
N SER A 136 -24.82 7.39 -8.35
CA SER A 136 -24.89 6.99 -9.76
C SER A 136 -23.59 6.42 -10.35
N PHE A 137 -22.42 6.95 -9.97
CA PHE A 137 -21.13 6.48 -10.48
C PHE A 137 -20.54 5.28 -9.73
N LEU A 138 -21.04 4.95 -8.52
CA LEU A 138 -20.65 3.75 -7.77
C LEU A 138 -21.70 2.63 -7.85
N ALA A 139 -22.94 2.96 -8.22
CA ALA A 139 -24.11 2.09 -8.17
C ALA A 139 -23.84 0.70 -8.73
N ASN A 140 -23.33 0.63 -9.97
CA ASN A 140 -23.08 -0.63 -10.67
C ASN A 140 -22.04 -1.51 -9.96
N LYS A 141 -20.98 -0.92 -9.40
CA LYS A 141 -19.95 -1.68 -8.68
C LYS A 141 -20.44 -2.11 -7.29
N SER A 142 -21.12 -1.23 -6.57
CA SER A 142 -21.68 -1.55 -5.26
C SER A 142 -22.76 -2.62 -5.34
N GLU A 143 -23.63 -2.55 -6.35
CA GLU A 143 -24.67 -3.55 -6.60
C GLU A 143 -24.07 -4.91 -6.99
N ALA A 144 -23.05 -4.94 -7.85
CA ALA A 144 -22.34 -6.19 -8.18
C ALA A 144 -21.70 -6.85 -6.94
N ILE A 145 -21.14 -6.05 -6.02
CA ILE A 145 -20.57 -6.56 -4.77
C ILE A 145 -21.67 -7.07 -3.84
N LEU A 146 -22.79 -6.37 -3.72
CA LEU A 146 -23.94 -6.79 -2.92
C LEU A 146 -24.53 -8.11 -3.41
N LEU A 147 -24.78 -8.24 -4.71
CA LEU A 147 -25.28 -9.48 -5.32
C LEU A 147 -24.33 -10.68 -5.06
N ALA A 148 -23.02 -10.43 -5.15
CA ALA A 148 -22.01 -11.45 -4.86
C ALA A 148 -21.92 -11.81 -3.35
N LEU A 149 -22.30 -10.90 -2.45
CA LEU A 149 -22.44 -11.17 -1.01
C LEU A 149 -23.72 -11.94 -0.70
N GLU A 150 -24.84 -11.57 -1.31
CA GLU A 150 -26.14 -12.23 -1.17
C GLU A 150 -26.11 -13.69 -1.65
N SER A 151 -25.33 -13.97 -2.70
CA SER A 151 -25.07 -15.34 -3.17
C SER A 151 -24.25 -16.21 -2.20
N LYS A 152 -23.85 -15.69 -1.02
CA LYS A 152 -22.94 -16.28 -0.01
C LYS A 152 -21.53 -16.64 -0.49
N VAL A 153 -21.25 -16.62 -1.79
CA VAL A 153 -19.94 -16.94 -2.38
C VAL A 153 -18.79 -16.10 -1.81
N LEU A 154 -19.02 -14.82 -1.50
CA LEU A 154 -18.00 -13.94 -0.92
C LEU A 154 -17.91 -13.99 0.60
N ILE A 155 -19.02 -14.23 1.29
CA ILE A 155 -19.09 -14.26 2.76
C ILE A 155 -18.36 -15.51 3.28
N ASP A 156 -18.62 -16.66 2.66
CA ASP A 156 -17.99 -17.93 3.03
C ASP A 156 -16.50 -17.95 2.67
N LYS A 157 -16.11 -17.20 1.62
CA LYS A 157 -14.72 -17.13 1.14
C LYS A 157 -13.84 -16.15 1.91
N TYR A 158 -14.41 -15.08 2.48
CA TYR A 158 -13.67 -14.00 3.15
C TYR A 158 -14.32 -13.55 4.48
N PRO A 159 -14.16 -14.32 5.57
CA PRO A 159 -14.65 -13.94 6.90
C PRO A 159 -14.07 -12.59 7.34
N LEU A 160 -14.91 -11.74 7.93
CA LEU A 160 -14.59 -10.34 8.28
C LEU A 160 -13.26 -10.18 9.04
N VAL A 161 -13.03 -11.03 10.05
CA VAL A 161 -11.81 -10.99 10.89
C VAL A 161 -10.56 -11.47 10.13
N LEU A 162 -10.71 -12.36 9.15
CA LEU A 162 -9.57 -12.91 8.39
C LEU A 162 -9.14 -12.01 7.23
N ARG A 163 -9.94 -11.03 6.82
CA ARG A 163 -9.64 -10.22 5.63
C ARG A 163 -8.31 -9.43 5.73
N PRO A 164 -7.96 -8.80 6.87
CA PRO A 164 -6.64 -8.17 7.01
C PRO A 164 -5.49 -9.18 6.87
N ILE A 165 -5.67 -10.41 7.35
CA ILE A 165 -4.67 -11.49 7.24
C ILE A 165 -4.52 -11.91 5.77
N ILE A 166 -5.63 -12.07 5.06
CA ILE A 166 -5.63 -12.41 3.62
C ILE A 166 -4.99 -11.28 2.80
N THR A 167 -5.28 -10.03 3.17
CA THR A 167 -4.65 -8.86 2.56
C THR A 167 -3.15 -8.87 2.82
N PHE A 168 -2.71 -9.15 4.06
CA PHE A 168 -1.29 -9.28 4.38
C PHE A 168 -0.60 -10.39 3.57
N MET A 169 -1.18 -11.59 3.51
CA MET A 169 -0.64 -12.71 2.72
C MET A 169 -0.53 -12.34 1.24
N SER A 170 -1.56 -11.71 0.67
CA SER A 170 -1.55 -11.25 -0.72
C SER A 170 -0.66 -10.07 -1.00
N PHE A 171 -0.38 -9.26 0.02
CA PHE A 171 0.56 -8.15 -0.07
C PHE A 171 1.98 -8.69 -0.15
N VAL A 172 2.31 -9.69 0.66
CA VAL A 172 3.62 -10.35 0.65
C VAL A 172 3.83 -11.14 -0.65
N PHE A 173 3.02 -12.16 -0.92
CA PHE A 173 3.00 -12.92 -2.17
C PHE A 173 1.88 -13.97 -2.13
N TYR A 174 0.78 -13.78 -2.84
CA TYR A 174 -0.29 -14.77 -2.96
C TYR A 174 -0.74 -14.89 -4.41
N THR A 175 -0.55 -16.06 -5.00
CA THR A 175 -0.88 -16.28 -6.42
C THR A 175 -2.34 -16.72 -6.61
N PRO A 176 -2.91 -16.57 -7.82
CA PRO A 176 -4.27 -17.00 -8.15
C PRO A 176 -4.38 -18.54 -8.19
N ALA A 177 -3.24 -19.24 -8.31
CA ALA A 177 -3.13 -20.68 -8.20
C ALA A 177 -3.11 -21.18 -6.74
N PHE A 178 -3.47 -20.34 -5.77
CA PHE A 178 -3.46 -20.65 -4.33
C PHE A 178 -2.09 -21.06 -3.76
N LEU A 179 -1.00 -20.78 -4.48
CA LEU A 179 0.35 -21.00 -3.98
C LEU A 179 0.61 -19.97 -2.87
N LYS A 180 0.52 -20.48 -1.64
CA LYS A 180 0.84 -19.76 -0.41
C LYS A 180 2.29 -20.04 -0.06
N VAL A 181 2.99 -19.05 0.46
CA VAL A 181 4.36 -19.22 0.98
C VAL A 181 4.38 -18.92 2.48
N PRO A 182 3.88 -19.84 3.35
CA PRO A 182 3.70 -19.57 4.78
C PRO A 182 4.98 -19.12 5.49
N VAL A 183 6.13 -19.69 5.11
CA VAL A 183 7.44 -19.35 5.70
C VAL A 183 7.76 -17.88 5.49
N VAL A 184 7.55 -17.36 4.29
CA VAL A 184 7.81 -15.95 3.95
C VAL A 184 6.84 -15.03 4.71
N TYR A 185 5.58 -15.43 4.90
CA TYR A 185 4.63 -14.65 5.69
C TYR A 185 5.07 -14.50 7.15
N VAL A 186 5.57 -15.58 7.75
CA VAL A 186 6.07 -15.56 9.14
C VAL A 186 7.32 -14.68 9.25
N ILE A 187 8.28 -14.83 8.33
CA ILE A 187 9.50 -13.99 8.29
C ILE A 187 9.14 -12.51 8.19
N VAL A 188 8.24 -12.15 7.26
CA VAL A 188 7.80 -10.76 7.09
C VAL A 188 7.03 -10.27 8.32
N GLY A 189 6.15 -11.08 8.89
CA GLY A 189 5.39 -10.72 10.09
C GLY A 189 6.30 -10.42 11.29
N ILE A 190 7.30 -11.28 11.54
CA ILE A 190 8.30 -11.07 12.60
C ILE A 190 9.12 -9.82 12.32
N ALA A 191 9.56 -9.61 11.07
CA ALA A 191 10.31 -8.43 10.67
C ALA A 191 9.51 -7.12 10.86
N CYS A 192 8.21 -7.14 10.58
CA CYS A 192 7.30 -6.02 10.83
C CYS A 192 7.20 -5.72 12.33
N LEU A 193 6.98 -6.74 13.18
CA LEU A 193 6.91 -6.57 14.64
C LEU A 193 8.22 -6.02 15.20
N PHE A 194 9.36 -6.58 14.78
CA PHE A 194 10.68 -6.11 15.19
C PHE A 194 10.93 -4.66 14.75
N SER A 195 10.50 -4.30 13.54
CA SER A 195 10.62 -2.93 13.02
C SER A 195 9.75 -1.94 13.77
N LEU A 196 8.54 -2.30 14.16
CA LEU A 196 7.69 -1.46 15.02
C LEU A 196 8.36 -1.22 16.38
N PHE A 197 8.88 -2.28 17.01
CA PHE A 197 9.59 -2.16 18.28
C PHE A 197 10.83 -1.25 18.18
N LYS A 198 11.66 -1.44 17.14
CA LYS A 198 12.85 -0.63 16.93
C LYS A 198 12.51 0.84 16.62
N THR A 199 11.42 1.09 15.88
CA THR A 199 10.88 2.42 15.61
C THR A 199 10.50 3.13 16.90
N TYR A 200 9.80 2.43 17.80
CA TYR A 200 9.41 2.95 19.11
C TYR A 200 10.64 3.32 19.95
N MET A 201 11.64 2.42 20.03
CA MET A 201 12.87 2.66 20.79
C MET A 201 13.70 3.83 20.26
N LYS A 202 13.79 3.99 18.92
CA LYS A 202 14.56 5.08 18.30
C LYS A 202 13.81 6.40 18.16
N ARG A 203 12.52 6.46 18.52
CA ARG A 203 11.68 7.65 18.34
C ARG A 203 12.27 8.92 18.98
N GLY A 204 12.92 8.79 20.13
CA GLY A 204 13.54 9.92 20.84
C GLY A 204 14.89 10.39 20.26
N SER A 205 15.57 9.53 19.49
CA SER A 205 16.90 9.81 18.92
C SER A 205 16.83 10.38 17.50
N ILE A 206 15.74 10.16 16.77
CA ILE A 206 15.56 10.61 15.39
C ILE A 206 14.74 11.91 15.43
N SER A 207 15.41 13.03 15.66
CA SER A 207 14.80 14.36 15.81
C SER A 207 14.53 15.07 14.47
N GLY A 208 13.86 14.39 13.54
CA GLY A 208 13.54 14.92 12.21
C GLY A 208 12.03 15.05 11.96
N ASN A 209 11.56 16.25 11.57
CA ASN A 209 10.19 16.44 11.08
C ASN A 209 9.86 15.52 9.89
N ASP A 210 10.85 15.23 9.03
CA ASP A 210 10.70 14.36 7.87
C ASP A 210 10.46 12.88 8.26
N PHE A 211 11.06 12.43 9.36
CA PHE A 211 10.82 11.09 9.90
C PHE A 211 9.39 10.97 10.44
N LEU A 212 8.92 11.96 11.21
CA LEU A 212 7.55 11.96 11.73
C LEU A 212 6.50 12.03 10.61
N GLU A 213 6.74 12.80 9.55
CA GLU A 213 5.86 12.83 8.39
C GLU A 213 5.84 11.48 7.66
N SER A 214 7.01 10.87 7.44
CA SER A 214 7.11 9.54 6.82
C SER A 214 6.41 8.47 7.66
N LEU A 215 6.58 8.51 8.99
CA LEU A 215 5.91 7.61 9.93
C LEU A 215 4.39 7.80 9.89
N LEU A 216 3.92 9.05 9.90
CA LEU A 216 2.49 9.38 9.79
C LEU A 216 1.89 8.79 8.50
N LEU A 217 2.54 8.98 7.35
CA LEU A 217 2.06 8.45 6.08
C LEU A 217 2.03 6.92 6.05
N SER A 218 3.02 6.26 6.68
CA SER A 218 3.00 4.80 6.85
C SER A 218 1.81 4.35 7.70
N VAL A 219 1.53 5.02 8.81
CA VAL A 219 0.36 4.69 9.67
C VAL A 219 -0.94 4.92 8.90
N ILE A 220 -1.07 6.04 8.18
CA ILE A 220 -2.24 6.32 7.33
C ILE A 220 -2.42 5.22 6.29
N SER A 221 -1.34 4.76 5.66
CA SER A 221 -1.38 3.68 4.66
C SER A 221 -1.92 2.38 5.26
N ILE A 222 -1.44 1.99 6.44
CA ILE A 222 -1.92 0.77 7.13
C ILE A 222 -3.39 0.93 7.55
N SER A 223 -3.75 2.06 8.16
CA SER A 223 -5.13 2.34 8.56
C SER A 223 -6.08 2.37 7.36
N PHE A 224 -5.64 2.95 6.24
CA PHE A 224 -6.40 2.97 4.99
C PHE A 224 -6.70 1.55 4.49
N ILE A 225 -5.67 0.70 4.38
CA ILE A 225 -5.82 -0.70 3.94
C ILE A 225 -6.83 -1.43 4.86
N VAL A 226 -6.64 -1.35 6.16
CA VAL A 226 -7.50 -2.05 7.13
C VAL A 226 -8.95 -1.54 7.05
N SER A 227 -9.16 -0.22 6.99
CA SER A 227 -10.50 0.37 6.82
C SER A 227 -11.16 -0.10 5.53
N PHE A 228 -10.46 -0.04 4.40
CA PHE A 228 -11.02 -0.42 3.10
C PHE A 228 -11.40 -1.90 3.04
N VAL A 229 -10.57 -2.78 3.60
CA VAL A 229 -10.78 -4.22 3.61
C VAL A 229 -11.99 -4.64 4.47
N PHE A 230 -12.29 -3.88 5.54
CA PHE A 230 -13.51 -4.08 6.32
C PHE A 230 -14.77 -3.64 5.58
N LEU A 231 -14.72 -2.47 4.93
CA LEU A 231 -15.86 -1.91 4.20
C LEU A 231 -16.16 -2.67 2.90
N PHE A 232 -15.13 -3.11 2.17
CA PHE A 232 -15.25 -3.65 0.83
C PHE A 232 -14.65 -5.07 0.73
N PRO A 233 -15.47 -6.13 0.89
CA PRO A 233 -14.99 -7.52 0.93
C PRO A 233 -14.24 -7.96 -0.32
N SER A 234 -14.66 -7.49 -1.50
CA SER A 234 -14.03 -7.79 -2.80
C SER A 234 -12.65 -7.15 -2.97
N TYR A 235 -12.30 -6.17 -2.12
CA TYR A 235 -11.02 -5.48 -2.12
C TYR A 235 -10.06 -6.02 -1.04
N ALA A 236 -10.27 -7.25 -0.57
CA ALA A 236 -9.33 -7.94 0.33
C ALA A 236 -8.02 -8.37 -0.36
N ASN A 237 -7.92 -8.24 -1.68
CA ASN A 237 -6.69 -8.54 -2.43
C ASN A 237 -5.76 -7.33 -2.43
N ALA A 238 -4.49 -7.55 -2.06
CA ALA A 238 -3.47 -6.52 -2.00
C ALA A 238 -3.12 -5.82 -3.32
N LYS A 239 -3.55 -6.34 -4.48
CA LYS A 239 -3.31 -5.70 -5.78
C LYS A 239 -3.74 -4.22 -5.81
N TYR A 240 -4.81 -3.88 -5.08
CA TYR A 240 -5.34 -2.53 -4.98
C TYR A 240 -4.51 -1.60 -4.09
N TYR A 241 -3.61 -2.13 -3.26
CA TYR A 241 -2.88 -1.38 -2.25
C TYR A 241 -1.37 -1.43 -2.41
N ILE A 242 -0.85 -2.19 -3.38
CA ILE A 242 0.60 -2.36 -3.55
C ILE A 242 1.30 -1.02 -3.85
N PHE A 243 0.59 -0.04 -4.39
CA PHE A 243 1.09 1.33 -4.57
C PHE A 243 1.42 2.06 -3.24
N LEU A 244 0.92 1.57 -2.10
CA LEU A 244 1.18 2.10 -0.77
C LEU A 244 2.48 1.59 -0.14
N LEU A 245 3.07 0.54 -0.71
CA LEU A 245 4.30 -0.07 -0.20
C LEU A 245 5.45 0.94 0.01
N PRO A 246 5.70 1.91 -0.89
CA PRO A 246 6.74 2.92 -0.66
C PRO A 246 6.47 3.81 0.56
N PHE A 247 5.21 4.08 0.91
CA PHE A 247 4.88 4.84 2.12
C PHE A 247 5.20 4.04 3.39
N VAL A 248 5.03 2.71 3.34
CA VAL A 248 5.34 1.81 4.47
C VAL A 248 6.85 1.61 4.65
N ILE A 249 7.60 1.52 3.55
CA ILE A 249 9.06 1.31 3.58
C ILE A 249 9.81 2.60 3.97
N CYS A 250 9.32 3.77 3.58
CA CYS A 250 10.01 5.06 3.79
C CYS A 250 10.49 5.31 5.23
N PRO A 251 9.67 5.14 6.30
CA PRO A 251 10.14 5.34 7.67
C PRO A 251 11.22 4.33 8.09
N LEU A 252 11.30 3.15 7.48
CA LEU A 252 12.31 2.13 7.80
C LEU A 252 13.72 2.58 7.39
N LEU A 253 13.84 3.41 6.34
CA LEU A 253 15.13 3.95 5.88
C LEU A 253 15.76 4.94 6.86
N TYR A 254 14.97 5.50 7.78
CA TYR A 254 15.49 6.31 8.88
C TYR A 254 16.04 5.46 10.04
N ILE A 255 15.76 4.15 10.06
CA ILE A 255 16.06 3.24 11.18
C ILE A 255 17.15 2.23 10.81
N TYR A 256 17.11 1.78 9.55
CA TYR A 256 17.95 0.74 8.97
C TYR A 256 18.67 1.26 7.74
N ASP A 257 19.84 0.68 7.46
CA ASP A 257 20.59 0.99 6.26
C ASP A 257 19.88 0.45 5.01
N ASN A 258 19.99 1.19 3.91
CA ASN A 258 19.41 0.81 2.62
C ASN A 258 19.86 -0.59 2.17
N TYR A 259 21.13 -0.92 2.42
CA TYR A 259 21.72 -2.22 2.07
C TYR A 259 21.09 -3.38 2.85
N LEU A 260 20.80 -3.18 4.14
CA LEU A 260 20.17 -4.21 4.97
C LEU A 260 18.75 -4.51 4.48
N LEU A 261 17.97 -3.47 4.15
CA LEU A 261 16.61 -3.62 3.61
C LEU A 261 16.63 -4.27 2.22
N LEU A 262 17.61 -3.91 1.38
CA LEU A 262 17.82 -4.56 0.08
C LEU A 262 18.10 -6.05 0.25
N LEU A 263 19.06 -6.42 1.11
CA LEU A 263 19.43 -7.81 1.36
C LEU A 263 18.22 -8.61 1.89
N PHE A 264 17.43 -8.01 2.79
CA PHE A 264 16.21 -8.62 3.29
C PHE A 264 15.22 -8.92 2.16
N PHE A 265 14.88 -7.95 1.31
CA PHE A 265 13.93 -8.17 0.20
C PHE A 265 14.46 -9.15 -0.86
N VAL A 266 15.75 -9.11 -1.18
CA VAL A 266 16.37 -10.10 -2.08
C VAL A 266 16.24 -11.51 -1.48
N THR A 267 16.51 -11.66 -0.18
CA THR A 267 16.36 -12.94 0.53
C THR A 267 14.91 -13.44 0.48
N LEU A 268 13.93 -12.57 0.69
CA LEU A 268 12.50 -12.95 0.56
C LEU A 268 12.19 -13.47 -0.85
N ASN A 269 12.69 -12.81 -1.89
CA ASN A 269 12.50 -13.27 -3.26
C ASN A 269 13.11 -14.64 -3.49
N ILE A 270 14.32 -14.90 -3.00
CA ILE A 270 14.96 -16.21 -3.10
C ILE A 270 14.06 -17.28 -2.47
N PHE A 271 13.51 -17.04 -1.27
CA PHE A 271 12.57 -17.97 -0.65
C PHE A 271 11.29 -18.18 -1.48
N VAL A 272 10.73 -17.11 -2.03
CA VAL A 272 9.55 -17.20 -2.91
C VAL A 272 9.88 -18.01 -4.17
N PHE A 273 10.99 -17.74 -4.84
CA PHE A 273 11.39 -18.47 -6.05
C PHE A 273 11.67 -19.95 -5.76
N LEU A 274 12.38 -20.27 -4.67
CA LEU A 274 12.62 -21.65 -4.25
C LEU A 274 11.30 -22.39 -4.01
N HIS A 275 10.35 -21.73 -3.34
CA HIS A 275 9.03 -22.30 -3.10
C HIS A 275 8.22 -22.47 -4.38
N VAL A 276 8.26 -21.52 -5.31
CA VAL A 276 7.58 -21.63 -6.61
C VAL A 276 8.17 -22.78 -7.42
N ILE A 277 9.51 -22.90 -7.47
CA ILE A 277 10.19 -24.00 -8.17
C ILE A 277 9.78 -25.34 -7.58
N TYR A 278 9.82 -25.49 -6.26
CA TYR A 278 9.44 -26.73 -5.56
C TYR A 278 8.00 -27.19 -5.90
N PHE A 279 7.06 -26.25 -6.03
CA PHE A 279 5.67 -26.56 -6.38
C PHE A 279 5.41 -26.68 -7.90
N SER A 280 6.36 -26.26 -8.74
CA SER A 280 6.27 -26.40 -10.19
C SER A 280 6.90 -27.68 -10.74
N ILE A 281 7.67 -28.39 -9.91
CA ILE A 281 8.22 -29.74 -10.14
C ILE A 281 7.16 -30.75 -9.71
#